data_AF-A0A436CGG8-F1
#
_entry.id   AF-A0A436CGG8-F1
#
_cell.length_a   1.000
_cell.length_b   1.000
_cell.length_c   1.000
_cell.angle_alpha   90.00
_cell.angle_beta   90.00
_cell.angle_gamma   90.00
#
_symmetry.space_group_name_H-M   'P 1'
#
loop_
_entity.id
_entity.type
_entity.pdbx_description
1 polymer ?
#
loop_
_entity_poly.entity_id
_entity_poly.type
_entity_poly.pdbx_seq_one_letter_code
_entity_poly.pdbx_strand_id
1 'polypeptide(L)' 'PRTLPTMWINPEVKDLFAFRFEDFRLENYVADASIKAPIAV' A
#
# COMPACT_ATOMS: atom_id res chain seq x y z
N PRO A 1 8.18 17.34 -2.06
CA PRO A 1 8.06 15.87 -2.24
C PRO A 1 8.97 15.11 -1.27
N ARG A 2 8.44 14.05 -0.64
CA ARG A 2 9.18 13.21 0.31
C ARG A 2 9.80 12.00 -0.40
N THR A 3 10.71 11.29 0.28
CA THR A 3 11.28 10.02 -0.19
C THR A 3 10.17 9.03 -0.52
N LEU A 4 10.36 8.26 -1.60
CA LEU A 4 9.39 7.24 -2.00
C LEU A 4 9.30 6.12 -0.96
N PRO A 5 8.09 5.59 -0.70
CA PRO A 5 7.93 4.42 0.14
C PRO A 5 8.43 3.16 -0.57
N THR A 6 8.60 2.10 0.21
CA THR A 6 8.87 0.75 -0.30
C THR A 6 7.68 -0.14 0.00
N MET A 7 7.23 -0.92 -0.97
CA MET A 7 6.24 -1.98 -0.76
C MET A 7 6.97 -3.29 -0.50
N TRP A 8 6.76 -3.87 0.67
CA TRP A 8 7.14 -5.24 0.97
C TRP A 8 5.95 -6.16 0.74
N ILE A 9 6.19 -7.28 0.08
CA ILE A 9 5.19 -8.32 -0.23
C ILE A 9 5.70 -9.64 0.33
N ASN A 10 4.86 -10.39 1.02
CA ASN A 10 5.22 -11.66 1.63
C ASN A 10 5.72 -12.67 0.56
N PRO A 11 7.01 -13.08 0.59
CA PRO A 11 7.55 -13.99 -0.42
C PRO A 11 7.08 -15.43 -0.23
N GLU A 12 6.45 -15.78 0.90
CA GLU A 12 5.98 -17.14 1.19
C GLU A 12 4.67 -17.48 0.48
N VAL A 13 3.87 -16.47 0.11
CA VAL A 13 2.63 -16.67 -0.64
C VAL A 13 2.95 -16.89 -2.11
N LYS A 14 2.56 -18.05 -2.65
CA LYS A 14 2.86 -18.46 -4.02
C LYS A 14 1.63 -18.52 -4.95
N ASP A 15 0.44 -18.32 -4.40
CA ASP A 15 -0.82 -18.30 -5.14
C ASP A 15 -1.41 -16.87 -5.14
N LEU A 16 -1.80 -16.40 -6.32
CA LEU A 16 -2.36 -15.06 -6.53
C LEU A 16 -3.66 -14.84 -5.74
N PHE A 17 -4.44 -15.89 -5.51
CA PHE A 17 -5.72 -15.78 -4.80
C PHE A 17 -5.60 -16.04 -3.29
N ALA A 18 -4.41 -16.41 -2.80
CA ALA A 18 -4.17 -16.67 -1.38
C ALA A 18 -3.76 -15.43 -0.57
N PHE A 19 -3.45 -14.32 -1.24
CA PHE A 19 -3.02 -13.08 -0.59
C PHE A 19 -4.08 -12.51 0.35
N ARG A 20 -3.62 -12.05 1.51
CA ARG A 20 -4.41 -11.34 2.50
C ARG A 20 -3.85 -9.94 2.75
N PHE A 21 -4.57 -9.13 3.52
CA PHE A 21 -4.13 -7.77 3.82
C PHE A 21 -2.79 -7.76 4.57
N GLU A 22 -2.58 -8.75 5.45
CA GLU A 22 -1.36 -8.90 6.26
C GLU A 22 -0.09 -9.18 5.44
N ASP A 23 -0.23 -9.66 4.20
CA ASP A 23 0.90 -10.01 3.32
C ASP A 23 1.56 -8.80 2.66
N PHE A 24 1.02 -7.60 2.87
CA PHE A 24 1.54 -6.36 2.32
C PHE A 24 1.92 -5.41 3.44
N ARG A 25 3.11 -4.80 3.31
CA ARG A 25 3.55 -3.76 4.24
C ARG A 25 4.12 -2.59 3.45
N LEU A 26 3.62 -1.40 3.75
CA LEU A 26 4.14 -0.17 3.18
C LEU A 26 5.13 0.45 4.16
N GLU A 27 6.41 0.39 3.81
CA GLU A 27 7.51 0.88 4.64
C GLU A 27 7.89 2.30 4.22
N ASN A 28 8.28 3.11 5.22
CA ASN A 28 8.74 4.48 5.04
C ASN A 28 7.73 5.41 4.32
N TYR A 29 6.43 5.14 4.46
CA TYR A 29 5.40 6.00 3.89
C TYR A 29 5.20 7.26 4.73
N VAL A 30 5.43 8.42 4.10
CA VAL A 30 5.22 9.72 4.72
C VAL A 30 4.23 10.53 3.90
N ALA A 31 2.95 10.46 4.29
CA ALA A 31 1.85 11.13 3.62
C ALA A 31 1.77 12.62 3.94
N ASP A 32 1.31 13.42 2.98
CA ASP A 32 0.74 14.75 3.25
C ASP A 32 -0.67 14.60 3.85
N ALA A 33 -1.24 15.72 4.28
CA ALA A 33 -2.62 15.74 4.75
C ALA A 33 -3.56 15.17 3.66
N SER A 34 -4.47 14.29 4.06
CA SER A 34 -5.45 13.71 3.14
C SER A 34 -6.35 14.79 2.55
N ILE A 35 -6.45 14.86 1.24
CA ILE A 35 -7.35 15.78 0.55
C ILE A 35 -8.62 14.99 0.17
N LYS A 36 -9.77 15.39 0.71
CA LYS A 36 -11.06 14.79 0.36
C LYS A 36 -11.57 15.42 -0.94
N ALA A 37 -11.83 14.60 -1.95
CA ALA A 37 -12.43 15.01 -3.21
C ALA A 37 -13.74 14.23 -3.44
N PRO A 38 -14.81 14.87 -3.96
CA PRO A 38 -16.04 14.17 -4.30
C PRO A 38 -15.83 13.26 -5.51
N ILE A 39 -16.50 12.11 -5.50
CA ILE A 39 -16.55 11.20 -6.65
C ILE A 39 -17.68 11.68 -7.57
N ALA A 40 -17.37 11.92 -8.84
CA ALA A 40 -18.40 12.16 -9.85
C ALA A 40 -19.04 10.82 -10.23
N VAL A 41 -20.38 10.78 -10.22
CA VAL A 41 -21.20 9.62 -10.59
C VAL A 41 -21.75 9.81 -12.00
#